data_AF-A0A7W8WFW6-F1
#
_entry.id   AF-A0A7W8WFW6-F1
#
_cell.length_a   1.000
_cell.length_b   1.000
_cell.length_c   1.000
_cell.angle_alpha   90.00
_cell.angle_beta   90.00
_cell.angle_gamma   90.00
#
_symmetry.space_group_name_H-M   'P 1'
#
loop_
_entity.id
_entity.type
_entity.pdbx_description
1 polymer ?
#
loop_
_entity_poly.entity_id
_entity_poly.type
_entity_poly.pdbx_seq_one_letter_code
_entity_poly.pdbx_strand_id
1 'polypeptide(L)'
;MKITFDQTGEFEATRAAEEWCDARGIAVGTTQRGSPRGLLVGYYRIAKWRNLNDSERRELAGTMTGDGRHGPITINLKGDANDYPLLTPEQLEHFAGSSSE
;
A
#
# COMPACT_ATOMS: atom_id res chain seq x y z
N MET A 1 7.99 -9.47 -4.22
CA MET A 1 8.42 -8.37 -5.11
C MET A 1 8.83 -7.11 -4.32
N LYS A 2 9.87 -6.39 -4.75
CA LYS A 2 10.32 -5.11 -4.15
C LYS A 2 10.34 -3.98 -5.18
N ILE A 3 9.79 -2.82 -4.84
CA ILE A 3 9.74 -1.61 -5.68
C ILE A 3 10.20 -0.42 -4.84
N THR A 4 11.01 0.48 -5.41
CA THR A 4 11.52 1.67 -4.72
C THR A 4 11.19 2.93 -5.53
N PHE A 5 10.68 3.94 -4.83
CA PHE A 5 10.36 5.27 -5.32
C PHE A 5 11.32 6.26 -4.67
N ASP A 6 12.05 7.02 -5.49
CA ASP A 6 13.13 7.93 -5.11
C ASP A 6 12.85 9.39 -5.53
N GLN A 7 11.59 9.70 -5.86
CA GLN A 7 11.18 11.02 -6.31
C GLN A 7 11.53 12.07 -5.25
N THR A 8 12.24 13.11 -5.69
CA THR A 8 12.75 14.17 -4.83
C THR A 8 11.67 15.21 -4.57
N GLY A 9 11.45 15.54 -3.30
CA GLY A 9 10.46 16.52 -2.87
C GLY A 9 9.81 16.08 -1.56
N GLU A 10 9.12 17.00 -0.90
CA GLU A 10 8.38 16.65 0.31
C GLU A 10 7.19 15.76 -0.07
N PHE A 11 7.15 14.54 0.46
CA PHE A 11 6.13 13.52 0.23
C PHE A 11 6.03 12.95 -1.20
N GLU A 12 6.82 13.42 -2.17
CA GLU A 12 6.73 12.96 -3.57
C GLU A 12 6.90 11.45 -3.73
N ALA A 13 7.95 10.87 -3.12
CA ALA A 13 8.14 9.41 -3.13
C ALA A 13 7.01 8.65 -2.42
N THR A 14 6.37 9.24 -1.40
CA THR A 14 5.23 8.65 -0.70
C THR A 14 3.99 8.67 -1.58
N ARG A 15 3.71 9.81 -2.22
CA ARG A 15 2.58 9.98 -3.12
C ARG A 15 2.68 9.01 -4.31
N ALA A 16 3.84 8.93 -4.95
CA ALA A 16 4.04 8.01 -6.07
C ALA A 16 3.85 6.53 -5.66
N ALA A 17 4.30 6.16 -4.46
CA ALA A 17 4.09 4.81 -3.92
C ALA A 17 2.60 4.54 -3.61
N GLU A 18 1.88 5.52 -3.08
CA GLU A 18 0.43 5.41 -2.83
C GLU A 18 -0.38 5.33 -4.13
N GLU A 19 -0.06 6.15 -5.13
CA GLU A 19 -0.69 6.11 -6.46
C GLU A 19 -0.44 4.78 -7.17
N TRP A 20 0.76 4.21 -7.02
CA TRP A 20 1.07 2.89 -7.56
C TRP A 20 0.21 1.78 -6.92
N CYS A 21 -0.05 1.87 -5.62
CA CYS A 21 -0.93 0.96 -4.88
C CYS A 21 -2.39 1.15 -5.31
N ASP A 22 -2.86 2.39 -5.39
CA ASP A 22 -4.24 2.73 -5.72
C ASP A 22 -4.63 2.22 -7.11
N ALA A 23 -3.75 2.41 -8.11
CA ALA A 23 -3.94 1.90 -9.47
C ALA A 23 -4.02 0.36 -9.57
N ARG A 24 -3.73 -0.36 -8.49
CA ARG A 24 -3.77 -1.83 -8.38
C ARG A 24 -4.78 -2.31 -7.34
N GLY A 25 -5.58 -1.41 -6.80
CA GLY A 25 -6.56 -1.72 -5.75
C GLY A 25 -5.90 -2.19 -4.46
N ILE A 26 -4.72 -1.70 -4.11
CA ILE A 26 -4.01 -2.07 -2.88
C ILE A 26 -4.25 -0.98 -1.82
N ALA A 27 -4.92 -1.35 -0.73
CA ALA A 27 -5.06 -0.48 0.44
C ALA A 27 -3.72 -0.29 1.15
N VAL A 28 -3.44 0.97 1.52
CA VAL A 28 -2.25 1.35 2.26
C VAL A 28 -2.63 1.75 3.69
N GLY A 29 -1.99 1.14 4.67
CA GLY A 29 -2.28 1.40 6.07
C GLY A 29 -1.88 2.77 6.57
N THR A 30 -2.41 3.12 7.73
CA THR A 30 -2.24 4.45 8.32
C THR A 30 -0.77 4.76 8.61
N THR A 31 -0.32 5.97 8.27
CA THR A 31 1.05 6.43 8.50
C THR A 31 1.43 6.43 9.99
N GLN A 32 2.63 5.93 10.27
CA GLN A 32 3.28 5.98 11.58
C GLN A 32 4.78 6.23 11.35
N ARG A 33 5.33 7.28 11.97
CA ARG A 33 6.75 7.62 11.84
C ARG A 33 7.63 6.46 12.33
N GLY A 34 8.61 6.06 11.52
CA GLY A 34 9.58 5.02 11.87
C GLY A 34 9.01 3.61 11.91
N SER A 35 7.83 3.37 11.34
CA SER A 35 7.24 2.02 11.26
C SER A 35 6.72 1.74 9.86
N PRO A 36 6.68 0.46 9.45
CA PRO A 36 6.06 0.08 8.19
C PRO A 36 4.57 0.45 8.15
N ARG A 37 4.04 0.63 6.95
CA ARG A 37 2.59 0.65 6.69
C ARG A 37 2.21 -0.68 6.07
N GLY A 38 1.13 -1.30 6.53
CA GLY A 38 0.64 -2.56 5.95
C GLY A 38 0.02 -2.33 4.58
N LEU A 39 0.13 -3.32 3.69
CA LEU A 39 -0.51 -3.34 2.38
C LEU A 39 -1.46 -4.53 2.30
N LEU A 40 -2.65 -4.33 1.74
CA LEU A 40 -3.64 -5.40 1.53
C LEU A 40 -4.37 -5.18 0.20
N VAL A 41 -4.59 -6.24 -0.57
CA VAL A 41 -5.33 -6.15 -1.84
C VAL A 41 -6.81 -6.00 -1.55
N GLY A 42 -7.45 -4.96 -2.10
CA GLY A 42 -8.84 -4.57 -1.86
C GLY A 42 -8.96 -3.26 -1.07
N TYR A 43 -10.20 -2.79 -0.87
CA TYR A 43 -10.50 -1.56 -0.12
C TYR A 43 -10.64 -1.85 1.38
N TYR A 44 -9.52 -1.76 2.09
CA TYR A 44 -9.47 -1.99 3.53
C TYR A 44 -9.03 -0.74 4.29
N ARG A 45 -9.61 -0.53 5.48
CA ARG A 45 -9.07 0.41 6.47
C ARG A 45 -8.08 -0.32 7.37
N ILE A 46 -6.79 -0.19 7.08
CA ILE A 46 -5.72 -0.85 7.84
C ILE A 46 -5.25 0.08 8.97
N ALA A 47 -5.29 -0.42 10.21
CA ALA A 47 -4.83 0.29 11.39
C ALA A 47 -3.32 0.60 11.35
N LYS A 48 -2.85 1.47 12.25
CA LYS A 48 -1.42 1.74 12.44
C LYS A 48 -0.68 0.44 12.81
N TRP A 49 0.55 0.29 12.33
CA TRP A 49 1.35 -0.92 12.54
C TRP A 49 1.42 -1.40 13.99
N ARG A 50 1.58 -0.47 14.94
CA ARG A 50 1.63 -0.78 16.38
C ARG A 50 0.32 -1.34 16.96
N ASN A 51 -0.80 -1.14 16.26
CA ASN A 51 -2.11 -1.64 16.65
C ASN A 51 -2.47 -2.97 15.97
N LEU A 52 -1.71 -3.38 14.95
CA LEU A 52 -1.89 -4.68 14.30
C LEU A 52 -1.26 -5.78 15.16
N ASN A 53 -2.01 -6.85 15.41
CA ASN A 53 -1.51 -8.08 16.01
C ASN A 53 -0.77 -8.95 14.97
N ASP A 54 -0.13 -10.01 15.43
CA ASP A 54 0.69 -10.86 14.56
C ASP A 54 -0.13 -11.62 13.50
N SER A 55 -1.42 -11.90 13.76
CA SER A 55 -2.29 -12.50 12.77
C SER A 55 -2.64 -11.53 11.66
N GLU A 56 -3.05 -10.31 12.01
CA GLU A 56 -3.36 -9.26 11.04
C GLU A 56 -2.13 -8.93 10.19
N ARG A 57 -0.93 -8.88 10.79
CA ARG A 57 0.33 -8.67 10.06
C ARG A 57 0.64 -9.81 9.09
N ARG A 58 0.26 -11.04 9.42
CA ARG A 58 0.44 -12.21 8.53
C ARG A 58 -0.50 -12.16 7.32
N GLU A 59 -1.69 -11.59 7.47
CA GLU A 59 -2.68 -11.45 6.40
C GLU A 59 -2.32 -10.36 5.39
N LEU A 60 -1.48 -9.39 5.77
CA LEU A 60 -1.01 -8.35 4.85
C LEU A 60 -0.36 -8.95 3.60
N ALA A 61 -0.69 -8.37 2.44
CA ALA A 61 -0.03 -8.66 1.17
C ALA A 61 1.41 -8.14 1.14
N GLY A 62 1.74 -7.15 1.97
CA GLY A 62 3.08 -6.59 2.04
C GLY A 62 3.23 -5.41 2.99
N THR A 63 4.33 -4.68 2.83
CA THR A 63 4.63 -3.48 3.61
C THR A 63 5.15 -2.34 2.73
N MET A 64 4.89 -1.11 3.17
CA MET A 64 5.50 0.11 2.66
C MET A 64 6.39 0.71 3.75
N THR A 65 7.65 0.99 3.43
CA THR A 65 8.67 1.48 4.39
C THR A 65 9.47 2.64 3.81
N GLY A 66 9.96 3.54 4.66
CA GLY A 66 10.83 4.65 4.28
C GLY A 66 10.71 5.83 5.24
N ASP A 67 11.40 6.94 4.94
CA ASP A 67 11.39 8.16 5.77
C ASP A 67 10.00 8.86 5.77
N GLY A 68 9.17 8.57 4.76
CA GLY A 68 7.83 9.15 4.64
C GLY A 68 7.83 10.61 4.17
N ARG A 69 8.89 11.39 4.42
CA ARG A 69 8.99 12.82 4.09
C ARG A 69 9.84 13.10 2.86
N HIS A 70 11.07 12.61 2.78
CA HIS A 70 11.96 12.87 1.62
C HIS A 70 12.28 11.62 0.80
N GLY A 71 11.69 10.48 1.17
CA GLY A 71 12.00 9.20 0.55
C GLY A 71 13.42 8.69 0.85
N PRO A 72 13.85 7.62 0.17
CA PRO A 72 13.04 6.81 -0.73
C PRO A 72 11.93 6.04 0.02
N ILE A 73 10.86 5.71 -0.70
CA ILE A 73 9.81 4.79 -0.23
C ILE A 73 9.98 3.45 -0.93
N THR A 74 9.86 2.38 -0.17
CA THR A 74 9.95 1.01 -0.68
C THR A 74 8.65 0.27 -0.39
N ILE A 75 8.08 -0.33 -1.42
CA ILE A 75 7.00 -1.31 -1.34
C ILE A 75 7.63 -2.71 -1.40
N ASN A 76 7.26 -3.56 -0.45
CA ASN A 76 7.63 -4.97 -0.42
C ASN A 76 6.36 -5.82 -0.37
N LEU A 77 6.04 -6.49 -1.47
CA LEU A 77 4.87 -7.34 -1.62
C LEU A 77 5.26 -8.82 -1.62
N LYS A 78 4.37 -9.67 -1.12
CA LYS A 78 4.46 -11.13 -1.29
C LYS A 78 4.16 -11.48 -2.76
N GLY A 79 4.68 -12.60 -3.25
CA GLY A 79 4.49 -12.97 -4.65
C GLY A 79 5.18 -12.04 -5.66
N ASP A 80 4.64 -12.03 -6.87
CA ASP A 80 5.27 -11.50 -8.08
C ASP A 80 4.43 -10.36 -8.70
N ALA A 81 4.98 -9.68 -9.70
CA ALA A 81 4.32 -8.50 -10.30
C ALA A 81 2.93 -8.80 -10.90
N ASN A 82 2.72 -10.02 -11.38
CA ASN A 82 1.47 -10.44 -12.01
C ASN A 82 0.32 -10.61 -11.01
N ASP A 83 0.62 -10.76 -9.72
CA ASP A 83 -0.39 -10.84 -8.66
C ASP A 83 -1.04 -9.48 -8.36
N TYR A 84 -0.45 -8.39 -8.88
CA TYR A 84 -0.88 -7.01 -8.66
C TYR A 84 -1.02 -6.25 -10.00
N PRO A 85 -1.97 -6.67 -10.85
CA PRO A 85 -2.18 -6.04 -12.15
C PRO A 85 -2.68 -4.60 -11.99
N LEU A 86 -2.38 -3.76 -12.98
CA LEU A 86 -3.06 -2.48 -13.13
C LEU A 86 -4.55 -2.74 -13.37
N LEU A 87 -5.39 -2.09 -12.59
CA LEU A 87 -6.83 -2.17 -12.71
C LEU A 87 -7.33 -1.07 -13.64
N THR A 88 -8.35 -1.38 -14.44
CA THR A 88 -9.10 -0.36 -15.18
C THR A 88 -9.94 0.49 -14.22
N PRO A 89 -10.37 1.70 -14.62
CA PRO A 89 -11.26 2.52 -13.81
C PRO A 89 -12.54 1.77 -13.39
N GLU A 90 -13.14 1.01 -14.32
CA GLU A 90 -14.33 0.19 -14.04
C GLU A 90 -14.08 -0.89 -12.97
N GLN A 91 -12.90 -1.51 -12.99
CA GLN A 91 -12.50 -2.49 -11.98
C GLN A 91 -12.30 -1.80 -10.62
N LEU A 92 -11.61 -0.66 -10.58
CA LEU A 92 -11.43 0.11 -9.34
C LEU A 92 -12.78 0.53 -8.73
N GLU A 93 -13.72 1.00 -9.54
CA GLU A 93 -15.07 1.34 -9.11
C GLU A 93 -15.81 0.13 -8.54
N HIS A 94 -15.74 -1.03 -9.18
CA HIS A 94 -16.35 -2.25 -8.67
C HIS A 94 -15.77 -2.69 -7.32
N PHE A 95 -14.45 -2.57 -7.16
CA PHE A 95 -13.77 -2.84 -5.89
C PHE A 95 -14.18 -1.83 -4.80
N ALA A 96 -14.35 -0.54 -5.14
CA ALA A 96 -14.75 0.50 -4.20
C ALA A 96 -16.23 0.39 -3.79
N GLY A 97 -17.10 0.04 -4.75
CA GLY A 97 -18.55 -0.05 -4.57
C GLY A 97 -19.03 -1.33 -3.89
N SER A 98 -18.28 -2.43 -3.98
CA SER A 98 -18.64 -3.73 -3.36
C SER A 98 -18.54 -3.75 -1.82
N SER A 99 -18.19 -2.63 -1.17
CA SER A 99 -18.26 -2.49 0.30
C SER A 99 -19.68 -2.16 0.83
N SER A 100 -20.72 -2.31 0.00
CA SER A 100 -22.08 -1.81 0.25
C SER A 100 -23.19 -2.88 0.24
N GLU A 101 -22.87 -4.15 0.48
CA GLU A 101 -23.87 -5.23 0.67
C GLU A 101 -23.65 -6.00 1.98
#